data_AF-A0A378AXQ9-F1
#
_entry.id   AF-A0A378AXQ9-F1
#
_cell.length_a   1.000
_cell.length_b   1.000
_cell.length_c   1.000
_cell.angle_alpha   90.00
_cell.angle_beta   90.00
_cell.angle_gamma   90.00
#
_symmetry.space_group_name_H-M   'P 1'
#
loop_
_entity.id
_entity.type
_entity.pdbx_description
1 polymer ?
#
loop_
_entity_poly.entity_id
_entity_poly.type
_entity_poly.pdbx_seq_one_letter_code
_entity_poly.pdbx_strand_id
1 'polypeptide(L)'
;MSYEIKIGQRSIAITDNVSEVVAPNEQMAILFKGMANIFGDLRAVAMLAEAEADAVEVIRNDPDLNEAAKNRRARDAANRDTLTAFTRSTAMISEQAENILNYLKTKLAPVAPLAEGDVVGFMRDSELRNVFRSLDGAAKEKLMVAMYAGNQTDLCDALLRGNAICSGVTDSQLERLTFARIATDNGAVIKSVSNLVKAINRNLQQIIAVRTWYANLVFGSNDDPRDVAPRVSGLANLSEYIDGMEKINSRQGKADDEDGKQAA
;
A
#
# COMPACT_ATOMS: atom_id res chain seq x y z
N MET A 1 -13.40 -15.96 4.00
CA MET A 1 -14.30 -16.25 5.15
C MET A 1 -14.73 -14.93 5.77
N SER A 2 -16.02 -14.76 6.07
CA SER A 2 -16.57 -13.57 6.74
C SER A 2 -17.11 -13.98 8.10
N TYR A 3 -16.83 -13.18 9.12
CA TYR A 3 -17.31 -13.34 10.49
C TYR A 3 -18.02 -12.05 10.92
N GLU A 4 -19.00 -12.13 11.81
CA GLU A 4 -19.66 -10.94 12.35
C GLU A 4 -19.57 -10.95 13.87
N ILE A 5 -18.97 -9.90 14.42
CA ILE A 5 -19.02 -9.62 15.87
C ILE A 5 -20.34 -8.90 16.15
N LYS A 6 -21.13 -9.43 17.08
CA LYS A 6 -22.38 -8.78 17.50
C LYS A 6 -22.12 -7.79 18.64
N ILE A 7 -22.69 -6.60 18.52
CA ILE A 7 -22.57 -5.51 19.49
C ILE A 7 -23.97 -4.93 19.74
N GLY A 8 -24.69 -5.49 20.70
CA GLY A 8 -26.09 -5.15 20.94
C GLY A 8 -26.94 -5.34 19.68
N GLN A 9 -27.50 -4.23 19.13
CA GLN A 9 -28.27 -4.24 17.88
C GLN A 9 -27.44 -4.03 16.61
N ARG A 10 -26.13 -3.83 16.71
CA ARG A 10 -25.21 -3.63 15.58
C ARG A 10 -24.32 -4.86 15.39
N SER A 11 -23.77 -5.03 14.20
CA SER A 11 -22.68 -5.99 13.97
C SER A 11 -21.50 -5.33 13.26
N ILE A 12 -20.30 -5.82 13.53
CA ILE A 12 -19.09 -5.47 12.79
C ILE A 12 -18.70 -6.69 11.97
N ALA A 13 -18.77 -6.54 10.64
CA ALA A 13 -18.28 -7.55 9.72
C ALA A 13 -16.75 -7.57 9.70
N ILE A 14 -16.19 -8.76 9.80
CA ILE A 14 -14.77 -9.05 9.72
C ILE A 14 -14.56 -9.96 8.51
N THR A 15 -14.03 -9.37 7.45
CA THR A 15 -13.87 -10.03 6.15
C THR A 15 -12.41 -10.30 5.82
N ASP A 16 -12.17 -11.27 4.94
CA ASP A 16 -10.83 -11.67 4.51
C ASP A 16 -10.45 -11.10 3.13
N ASN A 17 -10.61 -9.78 2.95
CA ASN A 17 -10.35 -9.18 1.63
C ASN A 17 -8.89 -9.34 1.19
N VAL A 18 -7.94 -9.38 2.13
CA VAL A 18 -6.50 -9.42 1.85
C VAL A 18 -6.07 -10.76 1.25
N SER A 19 -6.61 -11.88 1.75
CA SER A 19 -6.24 -13.21 1.24
C SER A 19 -6.81 -13.49 -0.16
N GLU A 20 -7.80 -12.73 -0.59
CA GLU A 20 -8.43 -12.84 -1.90
C GLU A 20 -7.62 -12.11 -3.00
N VAL A 21 -6.64 -11.31 -2.63
CA VAL A 21 -5.84 -10.55 -3.60
C VAL A 21 -4.80 -11.46 -4.26
N VAL A 22 -4.96 -11.64 -5.57
CA VAL A 22 -4.04 -12.45 -6.39
C VAL A 22 -2.71 -11.73 -6.58
N ALA A 23 -1.63 -12.35 -6.11
CA ALA A 23 -0.28 -11.85 -6.33
C ALA A 23 0.16 -12.03 -7.79
N PRO A 24 0.89 -11.07 -8.36
CA PRO A 24 1.29 -11.08 -9.77
C PRO A 24 2.48 -12.00 -10.07
N ASN A 25 3.25 -12.39 -9.05
CA ASN A 25 4.43 -13.26 -9.16
C ASN A 25 4.74 -13.92 -7.80
N GLU A 26 5.66 -14.88 -7.79
CA GLU A 26 6.01 -15.66 -6.59
C GLU A 26 6.59 -14.81 -5.45
N GLN A 27 7.43 -13.83 -5.75
CA GLN A 27 8.04 -12.97 -4.74
C GLN A 27 6.99 -12.11 -4.03
N MET A 28 6.05 -11.54 -4.79
CA MET A 28 4.91 -10.80 -4.26
C MET A 28 3.93 -11.71 -3.53
N ALA A 29 3.78 -12.98 -3.95
CA ALA A 29 2.94 -13.94 -3.25
C ALA A 29 3.41 -14.18 -1.81
N ILE A 30 4.73 -14.21 -1.57
CA ILE A 30 5.30 -14.31 -0.22
C ILE A 30 4.94 -13.06 0.61
N LEU A 31 5.10 -11.87 0.04
CA LEU A 31 4.79 -10.61 0.74
C LEU A 31 3.30 -10.46 1.05
N PHE A 32 2.44 -10.84 0.10
CA PHE A 32 0.98 -10.79 0.23
C PHE A 32 0.51 -11.79 1.27
N LYS A 33 1.08 -13.00 1.26
CA LYS A 33 0.81 -14.02 2.29
C LYS A 33 1.23 -13.54 3.68
N GLY A 34 2.36 -12.85 3.81
CA GLY A 34 2.78 -12.22 5.06
C GLY A 34 1.73 -11.24 5.59
N MET A 35 1.20 -10.37 4.72
CA MET A 35 0.12 -9.44 5.08
C MET A 35 -1.18 -10.18 5.45
N ALA A 36 -1.56 -11.20 4.68
CA ALA A 36 -2.75 -12.02 4.93
C ALA A 36 -2.68 -12.72 6.29
N ASN A 37 -1.51 -13.25 6.67
CA ASN A 37 -1.29 -13.89 7.97
C ASN A 37 -1.49 -12.90 9.12
N ILE A 38 -0.96 -11.68 9.01
CA ILE A 38 -1.16 -10.63 10.05
C ILE A 38 -2.65 -10.34 10.23
N PHE A 39 -3.42 -10.25 9.14
CA PHE A 39 -4.87 -10.10 9.22
C PHE A 39 -5.58 -11.37 9.70
N GLY A 40 -5.04 -12.56 9.48
CA GLY A 40 -5.48 -13.81 10.10
C GLY A 40 -5.40 -13.74 11.62
N ASP A 41 -4.23 -13.35 12.14
CA ASP A 41 -3.98 -13.22 13.58
C ASP A 41 -4.87 -12.14 14.20
N LEU A 42 -5.02 -10.99 13.54
CA LEU A 42 -5.93 -9.92 13.99
C LEU A 42 -7.39 -10.36 14.08
N ARG A 43 -7.83 -11.25 13.19
CA ARG A 43 -9.18 -11.82 13.27
C ARG A 43 -9.33 -12.73 14.47
N ALA A 44 -8.32 -13.55 14.77
CA ALA A 44 -8.32 -14.35 15.98
C ALA A 44 -8.36 -13.47 17.25
N VAL A 45 -7.59 -12.38 17.29
CA VAL A 45 -7.64 -11.39 18.38
C VAL A 45 -9.02 -10.75 18.49
N ALA A 46 -9.68 -10.44 17.37
CA ALA A 46 -11.02 -9.90 17.37
C ALA A 46 -12.07 -10.88 17.92
N MET A 47 -11.96 -12.17 17.60
CA MET A 47 -12.84 -13.21 18.16
C MET A 47 -12.59 -13.41 19.67
N LEU A 48 -11.32 -13.31 20.13
CA LEU A 48 -11.00 -13.32 21.55
C LEU A 48 -11.60 -12.11 22.27
N ALA A 49 -11.52 -10.91 21.68
CA ALA A 49 -12.10 -9.71 22.24
C ALA A 49 -13.63 -9.82 22.41
N GLU A 50 -14.33 -10.46 21.47
CA GLU A 50 -15.76 -10.74 21.60
C GLU A 50 -16.05 -11.74 22.73
N ALA A 51 -15.28 -12.83 22.84
CA ALA A 51 -15.46 -13.78 23.95
C ALA A 51 -15.20 -13.14 25.32
N GLU A 52 -14.26 -12.21 25.41
CA GLU A 52 -13.98 -11.45 26.64
C GLU A 52 -15.07 -10.40 26.93
N ALA A 53 -15.73 -9.87 25.89
CA ALA A 53 -16.73 -8.82 26.03
C ALA A 53 -17.95 -9.27 26.85
N ASP A 54 -18.41 -10.52 26.69
CA ASP A 54 -19.55 -11.04 27.45
C ASP A 54 -19.35 -10.91 28.97
N ALA A 55 -18.15 -11.22 29.47
CA ALA A 55 -17.82 -11.10 30.88
C ALA A 55 -17.78 -9.63 31.34
N VAL A 56 -17.27 -8.74 30.50
CA VAL A 56 -17.20 -7.31 30.80
C VAL A 56 -18.60 -6.67 30.76
N GLU A 57 -19.46 -7.08 29.84
CA GLU A 57 -20.84 -6.58 29.74
C GLU A 57 -21.67 -6.91 30.98
N VAL A 58 -21.52 -8.11 31.55
CA VAL A 58 -22.16 -8.48 32.83
C VAL A 58 -21.75 -7.51 33.94
N ILE A 59 -20.45 -7.18 34.04
CA ILE A 59 -19.95 -6.22 35.03
C ILE A 59 -20.50 -4.81 34.80
N ARG A 60 -20.59 -4.38 33.54
CA ARG A 60 -21.09 -3.05 33.17
C ARG A 60 -22.58 -2.87 33.48
N ASN A 61 -23.36 -3.94 33.35
CA ASN A 61 -24.80 -3.95 33.59
C ASN A 61 -25.19 -4.25 35.05
N ASP A 62 -24.23 -4.52 35.93
CA ASP A 62 -24.48 -4.77 37.36
C ASP A 62 -25.02 -3.51 38.06
N PRO A 63 -26.27 -3.55 38.59
CA PRO A 63 -26.88 -2.40 39.26
C PRO A 63 -26.28 -2.14 40.65
N ASP A 64 -25.59 -3.11 41.25
CA ASP A 64 -25.01 -2.99 42.59
C ASP A 64 -23.63 -2.30 42.57
N LEU A 65 -23.05 -2.11 41.38
CA LEU A 65 -21.77 -1.45 41.19
C LEU A 65 -21.93 0.02 40.81
N ASN A 66 -21.15 0.89 41.47
CA ASN A 66 -20.94 2.25 41.00
C ASN A 66 -19.94 2.29 39.84
N GLU A 67 -19.89 3.39 39.09
CA GLU A 67 -19.03 3.53 37.90
C GLU A 67 -17.54 3.29 38.18
N ALA A 68 -17.04 3.71 39.34
CA ALA A 68 -15.65 3.46 39.73
C ALA A 68 -15.36 1.96 39.94
N ALA A 69 -16.29 1.23 40.57
CA ALA A 69 -16.18 -0.20 40.78
C ALA A 69 -16.34 -0.98 39.46
N LYS A 70 -17.23 -0.54 38.56
CA LYS A 70 -17.38 -1.08 37.20
C LYS A 70 -16.08 -0.94 36.41
N ASN A 71 -15.50 0.26 36.37
CA ASN A 71 -14.23 0.50 35.66
C ASN A 71 -13.09 -0.37 36.19
N ARG A 72 -12.98 -0.56 37.51
CA ARG A 72 -11.95 -1.42 38.10
C ARG A 72 -12.16 -2.88 37.72
N ARG A 73 -13.36 -3.42 37.94
CA ARG A 73 -13.67 -4.83 37.66
C ARG A 73 -13.63 -5.15 36.17
N ALA A 74 -14.09 -4.24 35.31
CA ALA A 74 -13.99 -4.39 33.86
C ALA A 74 -12.54 -4.48 33.40
N ARG A 75 -11.64 -3.65 33.96
CA ARG A 75 -10.20 -3.71 33.68
C ARG A 75 -9.54 -4.99 34.20
N ASP A 76 -10.00 -5.52 35.33
CA ASP A 76 -9.49 -6.79 35.89
C ASP A 76 -9.98 -8.02 35.09
N ALA A 77 -11.20 -7.96 34.53
CA ALA A 77 -11.78 -9.01 33.71
C ALA A 77 -11.28 -8.99 32.26
N ALA A 78 -10.93 -7.81 31.75
CA ALA A 78 -10.37 -7.64 30.42
C ALA A 78 -8.94 -8.17 30.36
N ASN A 79 -8.63 -8.91 29.29
CA ASN A 79 -7.26 -9.32 29.06
C ASN A 79 -6.46 -8.16 28.46
N ARG A 80 -5.50 -7.64 29.23
CA ARG A 80 -4.56 -6.60 28.76
C ARG A 80 -3.77 -7.04 27.52
N ASP A 81 -3.60 -8.34 27.32
CA ASP A 81 -2.89 -8.88 26.17
C ASP A 81 -3.68 -8.69 24.87
N THR A 82 -5.01 -8.67 24.91
CA THR A 82 -5.87 -8.50 23.73
C THR A 82 -5.71 -7.11 23.08
N LEU A 83 -5.77 -6.04 23.88
CA LEU A 83 -5.54 -4.66 23.40
C LEU A 83 -4.10 -4.42 22.96
N THR A 84 -3.15 -5.04 23.65
CA THR A 84 -1.73 -5.03 23.28
C THR A 84 -1.52 -5.74 21.94
N ALA A 85 -2.19 -6.88 21.72
CA ALA A 85 -2.12 -7.65 20.48
C ALA A 85 -2.65 -6.87 19.27
N PHE A 86 -3.75 -6.12 19.44
CA PHE A 86 -4.23 -5.20 18.39
C PHE A 86 -3.16 -4.17 18.01
N THR A 87 -2.55 -3.51 19.00
CA THR A 87 -1.53 -2.47 18.77
C THR A 87 -0.26 -3.04 18.12
N ARG A 88 0.20 -4.21 18.56
CA ARG A 88 1.34 -4.91 17.96
C ARG A 88 1.07 -5.27 16.50
N SER A 89 -0.10 -5.83 16.22
CA SER A 89 -0.45 -6.29 14.87
C SER A 89 -0.55 -5.13 13.88
N THR A 90 -1.05 -3.97 14.30
CA THR A 90 -1.06 -2.77 13.45
C THR A 90 0.35 -2.25 13.13
N ALA A 91 1.31 -2.39 14.04
CA ALA A 91 2.71 -2.09 13.75
C ALA A 91 3.28 -3.07 12.71
N MET A 92 2.94 -4.36 12.83
CA MET A 92 3.32 -5.38 11.85
C MET A 92 2.71 -5.11 10.46
N ILE A 93 1.47 -4.60 10.38
CA ILE A 93 0.89 -4.14 9.10
C ILE A 93 1.76 -3.02 8.50
N SER A 94 2.17 -2.05 9.31
CA SER A 94 3.03 -0.95 8.84
C SER A 94 4.37 -1.47 8.31
N GLU A 95 5.04 -2.33 9.07
CA GLU A 95 6.30 -2.95 8.67
C GLU A 95 6.15 -3.77 7.38
N GLN A 96 5.10 -4.58 7.27
CA GLN A 96 4.88 -5.39 6.08
C GLN A 96 4.53 -4.54 4.86
N ALA A 97 3.83 -3.42 5.04
CA ALA A 97 3.62 -2.45 3.96
C ALA A 97 4.92 -1.78 3.52
N GLU A 98 5.84 -1.50 4.43
CA GLU A 98 7.20 -1.01 4.09
C GLU A 98 8.01 -2.07 3.34
N ASN A 99 7.91 -3.34 3.71
CA ASN A 99 8.56 -4.44 2.98
C ASN A 99 8.06 -4.53 1.53
N ILE A 100 6.75 -4.37 1.32
CA ILE A 100 6.16 -4.30 -0.03
C ILE A 100 6.68 -3.07 -0.78
N LEU A 101 6.70 -1.89 -0.15
CA LEU A 101 7.23 -0.67 -0.75
C LEU A 101 8.70 -0.81 -1.15
N ASN A 102 9.52 -1.41 -0.27
CA ASN A 102 10.93 -1.66 -0.53
C ASN A 102 11.12 -2.63 -1.69
N TYR A 103 10.29 -3.68 -1.80
CA TYR A 103 10.29 -4.56 -2.96
C TYR A 103 10.03 -3.77 -4.25
N LEU A 104 8.99 -2.92 -4.27
CA LEU A 104 8.65 -2.10 -5.44
C LEU A 104 9.81 -1.17 -5.81
N LYS A 105 10.42 -0.49 -4.85
CA LYS A 105 11.52 0.47 -5.10
C LYS A 105 12.82 -0.20 -5.56
N THR A 106 13.09 -1.44 -5.13
CA THR A 106 14.39 -2.09 -5.36
C THR A 106 14.39 -3.15 -6.45
N LYS A 107 13.24 -3.78 -6.72
CA LYS A 107 13.14 -4.91 -7.65
C LYS A 107 12.41 -4.56 -8.94
N LEU A 108 11.62 -3.49 -8.96
CA LEU A 108 11.10 -2.93 -10.20
C LEU A 108 12.12 -1.93 -10.75
N ALA A 109 13.18 -2.47 -11.35
CA ALA A 109 14.12 -1.63 -12.09
C ALA A 109 13.42 -1.12 -13.36
N PRO A 110 13.48 0.19 -13.66
CA PRO A 110 12.87 0.73 -14.88
C PRO A 110 13.58 0.25 -16.13
N VAL A 111 14.87 -0.09 -16.03
CA VAL A 111 15.69 -0.58 -17.13
C VAL A 111 16.74 -1.55 -16.60
N ALA A 112 17.00 -2.64 -17.34
CA ALA A 112 18.09 -3.55 -17.01
C ALA A 112 19.44 -2.85 -17.27
N PRO A 113 20.46 -3.05 -16.41
CA PRO A 113 21.81 -2.58 -16.72
C PRO A 113 22.34 -3.29 -17.98
N LEU A 114 23.29 -2.63 -18.67
CA LEU A 114 24.01 -3.28 -19.77
C LEU A 114 24.83 -4.46 -19.23
N ALA A 115 25.07 -5.45 -20.08
CA ALA A 115 25.96 -6.56 -19.74
C ALA A 115 27.39 -6.05 -19.51
N GLU A 116 28.14 -6.73 -18.63
CA GLU A 116 29.53 -6.39 -18.39
C GLU A 116 30.34 -6.52 -19.69
N GLY A 117 31.06 -5.44 -20.06
CA GLY A 117 31.82 -5.39 -21.30
C GLY A 117 31.01 -5.09 -22.57
N ASP A 118 29.71 -4.77 -22.47
CA ASP A 118 28.90 -4.36 -23.62
C ASP A 118 29.21 -2.93 -24.10
N VAL A 119 30.32 -2.80 -24.81
CA VAL A 119 30.79 -1.53 -25.39
C VAL A 119 29.80 -1.02 -26.45
N VAL A 120 29.17 -1.91 -27.22
CA VAL A 120 28.23 -1.53 -28.29
C VAL A 120 26.97 -0.90 -27.69
N GLY A 121 26.39 -1.52 -26.67
CA GLY A 121 25.27 -0.97 -25.93
C GLY A 121 25.61 0.37 -25.30
N PHE A 122 26.79 0.51 -24.71
CA PHE A 122 27.25 1.78 -24.13
C PHE A 122 27.35 2.90 -25.18
N MET A 123 27.94 2.60 -26.34
CA MET A 123 28.08 3.57 -27.44
C MET A 123 26.72 3.98 -28.00
N ARG A 124 25.82 3.02 -28.21
CA ARG A 124 24.44 3.29 -28.65
C ARG A 124 23.71 4.18 -27.66
N ASP A 125 23.76 3.86 -26.37
CA ASP A 125 23.10 4.67 -25.34
C ASP A 125 23.70 6.08 -25.27
N SER A 126 25.02 6.22 -25.46
CA SER A 126 25.67 7.52 -25.56
C SER A 126 25.22 8.33 -26.76
N GLU A 127 25.08 7.70 -27.93
CA GLU A 127 24.60 8.36 -29.15
C GLU A 127 23.15 8.83 -29.00
N LEU A 128 22.26 7.95 -28.52
CA LEU A 128 20.85 8.28 -28.28
C LEU A 128 20.70 9.47 -27.31
N ARG A 129 21.46 9.48 -26.22
CA ARG A 129 21.47 10.61 -25.27
C ARG A 129 21.99 11.90 -25.91
N ASN A 130 23.04 11.83 -26.73
CA ASN A 130 23.59 13.00 -27.42
C ASN A 130 22.63 13.57 -28.45
N VAL A 131 22.02 12.71 -29.27
CA VAL A 131 20.99 13.10 -30.24
C VAL A 131 19.84 13.77 -29.51
N PHE A 132 19.29 13.13 -28.48
CA PHE A 132 18.20 13.71 -27.69
C PHE A 132 18.58 15.05 -27.05
N ARG A 133 19.78 15.16 -26.47
CA ARG A 133 20.28 16.40 -25.87
C ARG A 133 20.38 17.55 -26.88
N SER A 134 20.70 17.26 -28.14
CA SER A 134 20.83 18.25 -29.21
C SER A 134 19.50 18.80 -29.74
N LEU A 135 18.39 18.14 -29.43
CA LEU A 135 17.06 18.56 -29.85
C LEU A 135 16.66 19.89 -29.18
N ASP A 136 15.82 20.64 -29.88
CA ASP A 136 15.17 21.83 -29.33
C ASP A 136 14.13 21.47 -28.25
N GLY A 137 13.65 22.48 -27.52
CA GLY A 137 12.73 22.27 -26.40
C GLY A 137 11.43 21.56 -26.80
N ALA A 138 10.86 21.94 -27.95
CA ALA A 138 9.60 21.38 -28.43
C ALA A 138 9.72 19.91 -28.85
N ALA A 139 10.79 19.55 -29.57
CA ALA A 139 11.03 18.16 -29.97
C ALA A 139 11.36 17.27 -28.75
N LYS A 140 12.12 17.80 -27.77
CA LYS A 140 12.37 17.09 -26.50
C LYS A 140 11.08 16.81 -25.76
N GLU A 141 10.23 17.81 -25.59
CA GLU A 141 8.96 17.64 -24.87
C GLU A 141 8.07 16.61 -25.55
N LYS A 142 7.96 16.66 -26.88
CA LYS A 142 7.22 15.66 -27.66
C LYS A 142 7.75 14.24 -27.45
N LEU A 143 9.07 14.04 -27.50
CA LEU A 143 9.68 12.72 -27.26
C LEU A 143 9.56 12.28 -25.80
N MET A 144 9.66 13.20 -24.83
CA MET A 144 9.42 12.88 -23.41
C MET A 144 8.00 12.38 -23.20
N VAL A 145 7.00 13.02 -23.80
CA VAL A 145 5.60 12.56 -23.75
C VAL A 145 5.44 11.17 -24.37
N ALA A 146 6.04 10.95 -25.55
CA ALA A 146 6.00 9.64 -26.20
C ALA A 146 6.66 8.55 -25.34
N MET A 147 7.81 8.84 -24.72
CA MET A 147 8.48 7.92 -23.80
C MET A 147 7.69 7.68 -22.52
N TYR A 148 7.01 8.70 -21.98
CA TYR A 148 6.07 8.50 -20.88
C TYR A 148 4.92 7.60 -21.29
N ALA A 149 4.48 7.57 -22.54
CA ALA A 149 3.47 6.63 -23.03
C ALA A 149 4.01 5.20 -23.30
N GLY A 150 5.27 4.92 -22.98
CA GLY A 150 5.88 3.61 -23.23
C GLY A 150 6.41 3.42 -24.65
N ASN A 151 6.38 4.46 -25.50
CA ASN A 151 6.99 4.44 -26.82
C ASN A 151 8.49 4.75 -26.74
N GLN A 152 9.23 4.56 -27.84
CA GLN A 152 10.66 4.91 -27.94
C GLN A 152 11.51 4.22 -26.84
N THR A 153 11.31 2.91 -26.66
CA THR A 153 11.91 2.11 -25.58
C THR A 153 13.43 2.21 -25.52
N ASP A 154 14.11 2.19 -26.67
CA ASP A 154 15.58 2.27 -26.73
C ASP A 154 16.12 3.62 -26.25
N LEU A 155 15.43 4.71 -26.60
CA LEU A 155 15.77 6.04 -26.13
C LEU A 155 15.48 6.19 -24.64
N CYS A 156 14.33 5.70 -24.18
CA CYS A 156 13.93 5.67 -22.79
C CYS A 156 14.97 4.91 -21.94
N ASP A 157 15.38 3.72 -22.38
CA ASP A 157 16.43 2.91 -21.78
C ASP A 157 17.75 3.66 -21.68
N ALA A 158 18.19 4.29 -22.79
CA ALA A 158 19.43 5.06 -22.82
C ALA A 158 19.40 6.23 -21.84
N LEU A 159 18.26 6.92 -21.72
CA LEU A 159 18.09 8.00 -20.75
C LEU A 159 18.14 7.48 -19.31
N LEU A 160 17.43 6.39 -19.01
CA LEU A 160 17.31 5.81 -17.67
C LEU A 160 18.59 5.13 -17.17
N ARG A 161 19.42 4.58 -18.06
CA ARG A 161 20.75 4.06 -17.69
C ARG A 161 21.78 5.16 -17.44
N GLY A 162 21.48 6.41 -17.79
CA GLY A 162 22.37 7.56 -17.62
C GLY A 162 21.91 8.52 -16.52
N ASN A 163 22.79 9.43 -16.11
CA ASN A 163 22.38 10.56 -15.27
C ASN A 163 21.62 11.60 -16.11
N ALA A 164 20.67 12.32 -15.50
CA ALA A 164 19.87 13.36 -16.15
C ALA A 164 20.72 14.38 -16.93
N ILE A 165 21.89 14.74 -16.38
CA ILE A 165 22.84 15.67 -16.97
C ILE A 165 23.34 15.18 -18.34
N CYS A 166 23.47 13.88 -18.56
CA CYS A 166 23.96 13.31 -19.83
C CYS A 166 23.00 13.58 -20.99
N SER A 167 21.69 13.55 -20.72
CA SER A 167 20.63 13.69 -21.73
C SER A 167 20.04 15.09 -21.81
N GLY A 168 20.44 15.99 -20.91
CA GLY A 168 19.90 17.35 -20.83
C GLY A 168 18.43 17.39 -20.38
N VAL A 169 18.02 16.42 -19.56
CA VAL A 169 16.74 16.41 -18.84
C VAL A 169 16.96 16.83 -17.39
N THR A 170 15.90 17.20 -16.70
CA THR A 170 15.96 17.43 -15.24
C THR A 170 15.83 16.12 -14.47
N ASP A 171 16.31 16.10 -13.22
CA ASP A 171 16.15 14.93 -12.35
C ASP A 171 14.66 14.57 -12.16
N SER A 172 13.78 15.56 -12.07
CA SER A 172 12.33 15.33 -11.97
C SER A 172 11.73 14.70 -13.24
N GLN A 173 12.23 15.06 -14.42
CA GLN A 173 11.83 14.40 -15.67
C GLN A 173 12.31 12.96 -15.73
N LEU A 174 13.54 12.70 -15.28
CA LEU A 174 14.11 11.35 -15.25
C LEU A 174 13.40 10.45 -14.22
N GLU A 175 13.01 11.01 -13.07
CA GLU A 175 12.22 10.34 -12.05
C GLU A 175 10.82 10.00 -12.58
N ARG A 176 10.14 10.94 -13.26
CA ARG A 176 8.87 10.67 -13.93
C ARG A 176 9.00 9.59 -15.00
N LEU A 177 10.10 9.60 -15.75
CA LEU A 177 10.36 8.60 -16.79
C LEU A 177 10.57 7.21 -16.17
N THR A 178 11.27 7.15 -15.04
CA THR A 178 11.47 5.93 -14.25
C THR A 178 10.11 5.34 -13.85
N PHE A 179 9.22 6.16 -13.28
CA PHE A 179 7.90 5.71 -12.89
C PHE A 179 7.03 5.30 -14.09
N ALA A 180 7.06 6.06 -15.18
CA ALA A 180 6.33 5.72 -16.39
C ALA A 180 6.76 4.36 -16.95
N ARG A 181 8.07 4.11 -17.00
CA ARG A 181 8.60 2.84 -17.51
C ARG A 181 8.26 1.66 -16.62
N ILE A 182 8.40 1.81 -15.30
CA ILE A 182 7.97 0.78 -14.35
C ILE A 182 6.47 0.51 -14.50
N ALA A 183 5.65 1.54 -14.72
CA ALA A 183 4.21 1.40 -14.90
C ALA A 183 3.83 0.61 -16.16
N THR A 184 4.49 0.87 -17.29
CA THR A 184 4.27 0.14 -18.55
C THR A 184 4.67 -1.32 -18.41
N ASP A 185 5.86 -1.60 -17.86
CA ASP A 185 6.42 -2.96 -17.83
C ASP A 185 5.83 -3.80 -16.69
N ASN A 186 5.35 -3.17 -15.61
CA ASN A 186 4.89 -3.83 -14.39
C ASN A 186 3.44 -3.46 -14.02
N GLY A 187 2.63 -3.07 -15.00
CA GLY A 187 1.24 -2.63 -14.76
C GLY A 187 0.39 -3.64 -13.98
N ALA A 188 0.58 -4.94 -14.24
CA ALA A 188 -0.07 -6.01 -13.48
C ALA A 188 0.34 -6.03 -11.99
N VAL A 189 1.62 -5.77 -11.71
CA VAL A 189 2.15 -5.69 -10.34
C VAL A 189 1.54 -4.50 -9.61
N ILE A 190 1.58 -3.31 -10.21
CA ILE A 190 1.03 -2.09 -9.62
C ILE A 190 -0.45 -2.23 -9.34
N LYS A 191 -1.22 -2.75 -10.31
CA LYS A 191 -2.66 -3.01 -10.16
C LYS A 191 -2.94 -3.99 -9.02
N SER A 192 -2.17 -5.06 -8.92
CA SER A 192 -2.31 -6.03 -7.84
C SER A 192 -2.01 -5.43 -6.47
N VAL A 193 -0.96 -4.61 -6.34
CA VAL A 193 -0.65 -3.91 -5.08
C VAL A 193 -1.72 -2.86 -4.74
N SER A 194 -2.25 -2.15 -5.72
CA SER A 194 -3.39 -1.23 -5.51
C SER A 194 -4.61 -1.96 -4.95
N ASN A 195 -4.93 -3.13 -5.49
CA ASN A 195 -6.00 -3.98 -4.96
C ASN A 195 -5.68 -4.45 -3.52
N LEU A 196 -4.42 -4.80 -3.24
CA LEU A 196 -3.98 -5.14 -1.89
C LEU A 196 -4.16 -3.98 -0.92
N VAL A 197 -3.71 -2.77 -1.26
CA VAL A 197 -3.84 -1.58 -0.41
C VAL A 197 -5.32 -1.30 -0.12
N LYS A 198 -6.20 -1.41 -1.11
CA LYS A 198 -7.66 -1.29 -0.93
C LYS A 198 -8.21 -2.35 0.02
N ALA A 199 -7.76 -3.60 -0.10
CA ALA A 199 -8.17 -4.70 0.78
C ALA A 199 -7.66 -4.50 2.22
N ILE A 200 -6.39 -4.10 2.40
CA ILE A 200 -5.80 -3.76 3.69
C ILE A 200 -6.61 -2.66 4.36
N ASN A 201 -6.91 -1.57 3.64
CA ASN A 201 -7.67 -0.45 4.19
C ASN A 201 -9.06 -0.89 4.67
N ARG A 202 -9.78 -1.71 3.90
CA ARG A 202 -11.08 -2.25 4.32
C ARG A 202 -10.97 -3.08 5.59
N ASN A 203 -10.04 -4.04 5.63
CA ASN A 203 -9.85 -4.89 6.81
C ASN A 203 -9.38 -4.09 8.03
N LEU A 204 -8.49 -3.12 7.83
CA LEU A 204 -7.99 -2.26 8.91
C LEU A 204 -9.11 -1.44 9.55
N GLN A 205 -10.03 -0.88 8.75
CA GLN A 205 -11.20 -0.17 9.28
C GLN A 205 -12.09 -1.08 10.13
N GLN A 206 -12.31 -2.33 9.70
CA GLN A 206 -13.07 -3.32 10.48
C GLN A 206 -12.38 -3.61 11.82
N ILE A 207 -11.07 -3.86 11.80
CA ILE A 207 -10.27 -4.14 13.00
C ILE A 207 -10.22 -2.94 13.96
N ILE A 208 -10.06 -1.72 13.44
CA ILE A 208 -10.09 -0.50 14.27
C ILE A 208 -11.46 -0.36 14.94
N ALA A 209 -12.56 -0.63 14.23
CA ALA A 209 -13.90 -0.58 14.81
C ALA A 209 -14.06 -1.57 15.97
N VAL A 210 -13.61 -2.82 15.81
CA VAL A 210 -13.64 -3.83 16.88
C VAL A 210 -12.79 -3.40 18.07
N ARG A 211 -11.55 -2.97 17.82
CA ARG A 211 -10.63 -2.53 18.87
C ARG A 211 -11.22 -1.36 19.65
N THR A 212 -11.78 -0.36 18.98
CA THR A 212 -12.39 0.81 19.62
C THR A 212 -13.61 0.42 20.44
N TRP A 213 -14.45 -0.47 19.91
CA TRP A 213 -15.58 -1.00 20.69
C TRP A 213 -15.10 -1.70 21.96
N TYR A 214 -14.17 -2.65 21.84
CA TYR A 214 -13.64 -3.40 22.97
C TYR A 214 -12.96 -2.49 23.99
N ALA A 215 -12.15 -1.53 23.55
CA ALA A 215 -11.53 -0.53 24.42
C ALA A 215 -12.57 0.29 25.20
N ASN A 216 -13.64 0.75 24.54
CA ASN A 216 -14.72 1.50 25.20
C ASN A 216 -15.47 0.64 26.22
N LEU A 217 -15.66 -0.65 25.94
CA LEU A 217 -16.30 -1.58 26.87
C LEU A 217 -15.43 -1.79 28.12
N VAL A 218 -14.12 -1.95 27.94
CA VAL A 218 -13.15 -2.19 29.02
C VAL A 218 -12.92 -0.94 29.86
N PHE A 219 -12.68 0.21 29.24
CA PHE A 219 -12.26 1.43 29.94
C PHE A 219 -13.38 2.43 30.23
N GLY A 220 -14.52 2.32 29.53
CA GLY A 220 -15.59 3.31 29.55
C GLY A 220 -15.31 4.48 28.60
N SER A 221 -16.36 5.20 28.22
CA SER A 221 -16.38 6.22 27.15
C SER A 221 -15.44 7.43 27.33
N ASN A 222 -14.74 7.53 28.47
CA ASN A 222 -13.94 8.69 28.87
C ASN A 222 -12.42 8.48 28.73
N ASP A 223 -11.95 7.25 28.52
CA ASP A 223 -10.55 7.01 28.15
C ASP A 223 -10.46 7.06 26.62
N ASP A 224 -9.91 8.16 26.07
CA ASP A 224 -9.96 8.45 24.63
C ASP A 224 -9.23 7.36 23.81
N PRO A 225 -9.93 6.60 22.94
CA PRO A 225 -9.32 5.59 22.09
C PRO A 225 -8.32 6.16 21.06
N ARG A 226 -8.26 7.50 20.91
CA ARG A 226 -7.32 8.22 20.03
C ARG A 226 -5.90 8.29 20.58
N ASP A 227 -5.68 8.16 21.88
CA ASP A 227 -4.33 8.19 22.47
C ASP A 227 -3.48 6.96 22.12
N VAL A 228 -4.09 5.95 21.49
CA VAL A 228 -3.40 4.72 21.07
C VAL A 228 -3.83 4.29 19.66
N ALA A 229 -4.25 5.22 18.79
CA ALA A 229 -4.49 4.87 17.39
C ALA A 229 -3.13 4.53 16.73
N PRO A 230 -2.87 3.27 16.36
CA PRO A 230 -1.56 2.89 15.85
C PRO A 230 -1.36 3.57 14.49
N ARG A 231 -0.28 4.35 14.36
CA ARG A 231 0.06 4.98 13.09
C ARG A 231 0.55 3.89 12.13
N VAL A 232 -0.20 3.68 11.05
CA VAL A 232 0.21 2.76 9.98
C VAL A 232 0.94 3.55 8.89
N SER A 233 2.04 4.22 9.27
CA SER A 233 2.79 5.10 8.36
C SER A 233 3.32 4.37 7.13
N GLY A 234 3.71 3.11 7.28
CA GLY A 234 4.15 2.26 6.18
C GLY A 234 3.08 2.05 5.13
N LEU A 235 1.82 1.87 5.55
CA LEU A 235 0.68 1.75 4.64
C LEU A 235 0.37 3.07 3.93
N ALA A 236 0.49 4.21 4.64
CA ALA A 236 0.31 5.53 4.02
C ALA A 236 1.38 5.77 2.94
N ASN A 237 2.64 5.48 3.23
CA ASN A 237 3.74 5.59 2.26
C ASN A 237 3.55 4.68 1.05
N LEU A 238 3.11 3.43 1.28
CA LEU A 238 2.81 2.49 0.20
C LEU A 238 1.63 2.99 -0.67
N SER A 239 0.56 3.50 -0.04
CA SER A 239 -0.61 4.04 -0.74
C SER A 239 -0.22 5.24 -1.59
N GLU A 240 0.54 6.20 -1.04
CA GLU A 240 1.00 7.38 -1.77
C GLU A 240 1.86 6.99 -2.98
N TYR A 241 2.78 6.04 -2.79
CA TYR A 241 3.61 5.54 -3.87
C TYR A 241 2.79 4.91 -5.00
N ILE A 242 1.83 4.05 -4.66
CA ILE A 242 0.96 3.38 -5.64
C ILE A 242 0.03 4.37 -6.34
N ASP A 243 -0.57 5.32 -5.61
CA ASP A 243 -1.41 6.37 -6.19
C ASP A 243 -0.61 7.24 -7.17
N GLY A 244 0.66 7.52 -6.86
CA GLY A 244 1.59 8.20 -7.77
C GLY A 244 1.79 7.42 -9.06
N MET A 245 2.05 6.12 -8.96
CA MET A 245 2.24 5.22 -10.10
C MET A 245 0.96 5.08 -10.95
N GLU A 246 -0.22 4.96 -10.32
CA GLU A 246 -1.51 4.88 -11.02
C GLU A 246 -1.89 6.19 -11.71
N LYS A 247 -1.57 7.36 -11.13
CA LYS A 247 -1.80 8.66 -11.77
C LYS A 247 -0.95 8.85 -13.04
N ILE A 248 0.26 8.32 -13.04
CA ILE A 248 1.12 8.35 -14.24
C ILE A 248 0.53 7.42 -15.30
N ASN A 249 0.12 6.20 -14.92
CA ASN A 249 -0.49 5.22 -15.82
C ASN A 249 -1.84 5.69 -16.42
N SER A 250 -2.71 6.30 -15.61
CA SER A 250 -4.03 6.79 -16.07
C SER A 250 -3.97 8.01 -16.98
N ARG A 251 -2.91 8.83 -16.90
CA ARG A 251 -2.65 9.89 -17.87
C ARG A 251 -2.19 9.34 -19.22
N GLN A 252 -1.54 8.17 -19.25
CA GLN A 252 -1.16 7.48 -20.48
C GLN A 252 -2.40 6.96 -21.22
N GLY A 253 -3.30 6.25 -20.52
CA GLY A 253 -4.51 5.69 -21.15
C GLY A 253 -5.47 6.74 -21.74
N LYS A 254 -5.45 7.98 -21.24
CA LYS A 254 -6.25 9.09 -21.83
C LYS A 254 -5.62 9.68 -23.10
N ALA A 255 -4.28 9.65 -23.22
CA ALA A 255 -3.60 10.13 -24.42
C ALA A 255 -3.86 9.17 -25.61
N ASP A 256 -3.84 7.86 -25.34
CA ASP A 256 -4.13 6.84 -26.37
C ASP A 256 -5.58 6.92 -26.89
N ASP A 257 -6.55 7.24 -26.02
CA ASP A 257 -7.97 7.42 -26.40
C ASP A 257 -8.23 8.70 -27.21
N GLU A 258 -7.41 9.75 -27.03
CA GLU A 258 -7.52 11.00 -27.78
C GLU A 258 -6.84 10.90 -29.15
N ASP A 259 -5.68 10.23 -29.24
CA ASP A 259 -4.99 9.97 -30.52
C ASP A 259 -5.76 8.94 -31.38
N GLY A 260 -6.40 7.94 -30.77
CA GLY A 260 -7.26 6.98 -31.47
C GLY A 260 -8.55 7.59 -32.05
N LYS A 261 -9.01 8.73 -31.53
CA LYS A 261 -10.16 9.48 -32.05
C LYS A 261 -9.81 10.51 -33.12
N GLN A 262 -8.54 10.90 -33.24
CA GLN A 262 -8.08 11.78 -34.32
C GLN A 262 -7.64 11.00 -35.57
N ALA A 263 -7.48 9.68 -35.45
CA ALA A 263 -7.09 8.78 -36.54
C ALA A 263 -8.27 8.01 -37.19
N ALA A 264 -9.52 8.32 -36.83
CA ALA A 264 -10.75 7.75 -37.39
C ALA A 264 -11.62 8.85 -38.00
#